data_AF-A0A356E4M0-F1
#
_entry.id   AF-A0A356E4M0-F1
#
_cell.length_a   1.000
_cell.length_b   1.000
_cell.length_c   1.000
_cell.angle_alpha   90.00
_cell.angle_beta   90.00
_cell.angle_gamma   90.00
#
_symmetry.space_group_name_H-M   'P 1'
#
loop_
_entity.id
_entity.type
_entity.pdbx_description
1 polymer ?
#
loop_
_entity_poly.entity_id
_entity_poly.type
_entity_poly.pdbx_seq_one_letter_code
_entity_poly.pdbx_strand_id
1 'polypeptide(L)'
;LNIPTNPDYSSLNLAMAVQLACYEIRMAYSEQIEQPVSTADNSDMTANFYPTAQELEYFFSHTEKLYERLGFIKNQAVISKLRRLYQRAEVEKNELNILCGMLSAVEKRLDF
;
A
#
# COMPACT_ATOMS: atom_id res chain seq x y z
N LEU A 1 11.82 4.84 34.66
CA LEU A 1 11.35 3.70 33.85
C LEU A 1 10.52 2.81 34.76
N ASN A 2 9.22 2.68 34.50
CA ASN A 2 8.37 1.71 35.19
C ASN A 2 7.90 0.70 34.15
N ILE A 3 8.23 -0.59 34.33
CA ILE A 3 7.85 -1.65 33.41
C ILE A 3 6.47 -2.16 33.84
N PRO A 4 5.44 -2.13 32.97
CA PRO A 4 4.14 -2.72 33.28
C PRO A 4 4.29 -4.20 33.61
N THR A 5 3.81 -4.60 34.78
CA THR A 5 3.93 -5.94 35.33
C THR A 5 2.61 -6.40 35.92
N ASN A 6 2.53 -7.67 36.31
CA ASN A 6 1.40 -8.16 37.08
C ASN A 6 1.31 -7.39 38.41
N PRO A 7 0.16 -6.78 38.76
CA PRO A 7 0.01 -6.03 40.01
C PRO A 7 0.25 -6.89 41.27
N ASP A 8 -0.04 -8.19 41.22
CA ASP A 8 0.16 -9.12 42.35
C ASP A 8 1.61 -9.67 42.41
N TYR A 9 2.41 -9.44 41.36
CA TYR A 9 3.82 -9.84 41.29
C TYR A 9 4.60 -8.94 40.32
N SER A 10 5.14 -7.85 40.86
CA SER A 10 5.78 -6.78 40.09
C SER A 10 7.31 -6.84 40.05
N SER A 11 7.93 -7.75 40.81
CA SER A 11 9.39 -7.89 40.85
C SER A 11 9.92 -8.73 39.69
N LEU A 12 10.56 -8.05 38.73
CA LEU A 12 11.43 -8.71 37.77
C LEU A 12 12.79 -9.01 38.40
N ASN A 13 13.41 -10.10 37.95
CA ASN A 13 14.84 -10.28 38.11
C ASN A 13 15.57 -9.15 37.35
N LEU A 14 16.70 -8.69 37.89
CA LEU A 14 17.58 -7.70 37.29
C LEU A 14 17.86 -7.99 35.80
N ALA A 15 18.17 -9.23 35.43
CA ALA A 15 18.45 -9.59 34.04
C ALA A 15 17.25 -9.36 33.11
N MET A 16 16.03 -9.64 33.58
CA MET A 16 14.81 -9.42 32.79
C MET A 16 14.49 -7.93 32.61
N ALA A 17 14.68 -7.14 33.67
CA ALA A 17 14.50 -5.69 33.61
C ALA A 17 15.50 -5.04 32.63
N VAL A 18 16.76 -5.48 32.65
CA VAL A 18 17.78 -5.03 31.69
C VAL A 18 17.43 -5.45 30.27
N GLN A 19 17.00 -6.69 30.05
CA GLN A 19 16.62 -7.17 28.71
C GLN A 19 15.48 -6.34 28.10
N LEU A 20 14.43 -6.05 28.88
CA LEU A 20 13.31 -5.23 28.41
C LEU A 20 13.75 -3.79 28.11
N ALA A 21 14.57 -3.19 28.97
CA ALA A 21 15.12 -1.85 28.69
C ALA A 21 15.95 -1.81 27.40
N CYS A 22 16.83 -2.80 27.18
CA CYS A 22 17.61 -2.89 25.95
C CYS A 22 16.73 -3.15 24.71
N TYR A 23 15.66 -3.95 24.84
CA TYR A 23 14.72 -4.20 23.77
C TYR A 23 13.99 -2.92 23.35
N GLU A 24 13.45 -2.15 24.30
CA GLU A 24 12.77 -0.88 24.04
C GLU A 24 13.71 0.15 23.39
N ILE A 25 14.95 0.24 23.87
CA ILE A 25 15.98 1.10 23.25
C ILE A 25 16.25 0.68 21.82
N ARG A 26 16.39 -0.63 21.55
CA ARG A 26 16.61 -1.15 20.20
C ARG A 26 15.41 -0.88 19.29
N MET A 27 14.19 -1.07 19.78
CA MET A 27 12.98 -0.79 19.01
C MET A 27 12.88 0.69 18.67
N ALA A 28 13.06 1.59 19.64
CA ALA A 28 13.06 3.03 19.40
C ALA A 28 14.18 3.47 18.43
N TYR A 29 15.36 2.85 18.53
CA TYR A 29 16.46 3.08 17.59
C TYR A 29 16.17 2.54 16.19
N SER A 30 15.56 1.35 16.09
CA SER A 30 15.10 0.77 14.83
C SER A 30 14.01 1.61 14.18
N GLU A 31 13.03 2.12 14.93
CA GLU A 31 12.02 3.06 14.42
C GLU A 31 12.64 4.37 13.93
N GLN A 32 13.74 4.83 14.54
CA GLN A 32 14.51 5.97 14.05
C GLN A 32 15.35 5.67 12.78
N ILE A 33 15.79 4.43 12.58
CA ILE A 33 16.50 4.00 11.36
C ILE A 33 15.53 3.62 10.24
N GLU A 34 14.36 3.09 10.58
CA GLU A 34 13.27 2.78 9.66
C GLU A 34 12.47 4.01 9.25
N GLN A 35 12.60 5.14 9.94
CA GLN A 35 12.45 6.42 9.24
C GLN A 35 13.48 6.41 8.13
N PRO A 36 13.07 6.43 6.86
CA PRO A 36 13.98 6.22 5.77
C PRO A 36 15.08 7.27 5.89
N VAL A 37 16.25 6.82 6.34
CA VAL A 37 17.50 7.52 6.12
C VAL A 37 17.54 7.58 4.61
N SER A 38 17.11 8.73 4.07
CA SER A 38 17.19 9.06 2.67
C SER A 38 18.65 8.88 2.27
N THR A 39 19.01 7.67 1.87
CA THR A 39 20.21 7.37 1.12
C THR A 39 20.10 8.27 -0.09
N ALA A 40 20.92 9.32 -0.06
CA ALA A 40 20.91 10.46 -0.95
C ALA A 40 21.43 10.11 -2.36
N ASP A 41 20.93 9.01 -2.95
CA ASP A 41 21.30 8.52 -4.28
C ASP A 41 20.10 7.99 -5.11
N ASN A 42 18.85 8.20 -4.67
CA ASN A 42 17.64 7.77 -5.41
C ASN A 42 16.58 8.88 -5.53
N SER A 43 17.00 10.13 -5.72
CA SER A 43 16.08 11.28 -5.85
C SER A 43 15.14 11.21 -7.08
N ASP A 44 15.39 10.32 -8.05
CA ASP A 44 14.50 10.11 -9.20
C ASP A 44 13.52 8.91 -9.05
N MET A 45 13.76 7.98 -8.11
CA MET A 45 12.88 6.80 -7.95
C MET A 45 11.74 6.99 -6.96
N THR A 46 11.79 8.04 -6.12
CA THR A 46 10.73 8.32 -5.13
C THR A 46 9.61 9.21 -5.66
N ALA A 47 9.83 9.92 -6.77
CA ALA A 47 8.85 10.86 -7.32
C ALA A 47 7.65 10.20 -8.03
N ASN A 48 7.66 8.88 -8.23
CA ASN A 48 6.69 8.18 -9.08
C ASN A 48 6.18 6.85 -8.52
N PHE A 49 6.28 6.66 -7.20
CA PHE A 49 5.85 5.41 -6.56
C PHE A 49 4.33 5.18 -6.68
N TYR A 50 3.54 6.23 -6.50
CA TYR A 50 2.09 6.21 -6.67
C TYR A 50 1.66 6.84 -7.99
N PRO A 51 0.56 6.35 -8.61
CA PRO A 51 0.02 6.93 -9.81
C PRO A 51 -0.58 8.31 -9.53
N THR A 52 -0.52 9.17 -10.54
CA THR A 52 -1.22 10.47 -10.50
C THR A 52 -2.73 10.27 -10.58
N ALA A 53 -3.50 11.26 -10.13
CA ALA A 53 -4.96 11.23 -10.26
C ALA A 53 -5.42 11.06 -11.73
N GLN A 54 -4.66 11.63 -12.68
CA GLN A 54 -4.95 11.51 -14.10
C GLN A 54 -4.72 10.08 -14.63
N GLU A 55 -3.68 9.38 -14.17
CA GLU A 55 -3.40 7.98 -14.53
C GLU A 55 -4.49 7.04 -13.99
N LEU A 56 -4.92 7.25 -12.75
CA LEU A 56 -6.05 6.50 -12.17
C LEU A 56 -7.35 6.76 -12.93
N GLU A 57 -7.63 8.02 -13.29
CA GLU A 57 -8.84 8.36 -14.04
C GLU A 57 -8.86 7.71 -15.43
N TYR A 58 -7.70 7.71 -16.12
CA TYR A 58 -7.55 7.00 -17.38
C TYR A 58 -7.84 5.50 -17.23
N PHE A 59 -7.26 4.85 -16.20
CA PHE A 59 -7.51 3.45 -15.91
C PHE A 59 -8.99 3.16 -15.66
N PHE A 60 -9.68 3.98 -14.86
CA PHE A 60 -11.11 3.79 -14.60
C PHE A 60 -11.97 3.99 -15.85
N SER A 61 -11.68 5.02 -16.66
CA SER A 61 -12.39 5.26 -17.92
C SER A 61 -12.21 4.12 -18.92
N HIS A 62 -10.99 3.56 -19.02
CA HIS A 62 -10.72 2.42 -19.89
C HIS A 62 -11.43 1.15 -19.39
N THR A 63 -11.37 0.90 -18.09
CA THR A 63 -12.08 -0.21 -17.43
C THR A 63 -13.59 -0.13 -17.71
N GLU A 64 -14.17 1.05 -17.54
CA GLU A 64 -15.61 1.27 -17.78
C GLU A 64 -15.99 0.91 -19.21
N LYS A 65 -15.34 1.54 -20.21
CA LYS A 65 -15.64 1.29 -21.63
C LYS A 65 -15.50 -0.17 -22.01
N LEU A 66 -14.43 -0.82 -21.57
CA LEU A 66 -14.14 -2.22 -21.92
C LEU A 66 -15.17 -3.17 -21.30
N TYR A 67 -15.48 -3.01 -20.02
CA TYR A 67 -16.40 -3.89 -19.32
C TYR A 67 -17.88 -3.57 -19.61
N GLU A 68 -18.21 -2.35 -20.07
CA GLU A 68 -19.50 -2.05 -20.71
C GLU A 68 -19.64 -2.78 -22.06
N ARG A 69 -18.61 -2.72 -22.92
CA ARG A 69 -18.59 -3.45 -24.20
C ARG A 69 -18.74 -4.97 -24.01
N LEU A 70 -18.15 -5.52 -22.95
CA LEU A 70 -18.29 -6.92 -22.55
C LEU A 70 -19.68 -7.26 -21.96
N GLY A 71 -20.51 -6.27 -21.67
CA GLY A 71 -21.83 -6.45 -21.05
C GLY A 71 -21.79 -6.76 -19.55
N PHE A 72 -20.65 -6.57 -18.89
CA PHE A 72 -20.50 -6.76 -17.43
C PHE A 72 -21.02 -5.54 -16.66
N ILE A 73 -20.58 -4.34 -17.04
CA ILE A 73 -21.07 -3.10 -16.43
C ILE A 73 -22.42 -2.75 -17.05
N LYS A 74 -23.46 -2.81 -16.22
CA LYS A 74 -24.84 -2.40 -16.57
C LYS A 74 -25.35 -1.23 -15.73
N ASN A 75 -24.60 -0.86 -14.70
CA ASN A 75 -24.93 0.21 -13.75
C ASN A 75 -23.64 0.87 -13.26
N GLN A 76 -23.65 2.20 -13.24
CA GLN A 76 -22.59 3.08 -12.77
C GLN A 76 -22.10 2.80 -11.34
N ALA A 77 -22.95 2.23 -10.48
CA ALA A 77 -22.57 1.83 -9.12
C ALA A 77 -21.42 0.81 -9.08
N VAL A 78 -21.21 0.04 -10.16
CA VAL A 78 -20.06 -0.90 -10.26
C VAL A 78 -18.76 -0.13 -10.32
N ILE A 79 -18.67 0.94 -11.14
CA ILE A 79 -17.47 1.79 -11.25
C ILE A 79 -17.19 2.50 -9.93
N SER A 80 -18.22 3.02 -9.23
CA SER A 80 -18.02 3.64 -7.92
C SER A 80 -17.44 2.67 -6.88
N LYS A 81 -17.87 1.40 -6.91
CA LYS A 81 -17.34 0.35 -6.03
C LYS A 81 -15.90 -0.02 -6.38
N LEU A 82 -15.57 -0.11 -7.67
CA LEU A 82 -14.21 -0.35 -8.14
C LEU A 82 -13.27 0.80 -7.72
N ARG A 83 -13.68 2.05 -7.91
CA ARG A 83 -12.92 3.22 -7.46
C ARG A 83 -12.59 3.14 -5.97
N ARG A 84 -13.59 2.84 -5.14
CA ARG A 84 -13.39 2.67 -3.69
C ARG A 84 -12.48 1.49 -3.35
N LEU A 85 -12.55 0.39 -4.10
CA LEU A 85 -11.70 -0.78 -3.91
C LEU A 85 -10.23 -0.45 -4.16
N TYR A 86 -9.92 0.13 -5.32
CA TYR A 86 -8.55 0.45 -5.72
C TYR A 86 -7.96 1.61 -4.92
N GLN A 87 -8.77 2.60 -4.53
CA GLN A 87 -8.31 3.65 -3.60
C GLN A 87 -7.90 3.08 -2.24
N ARG A 88 -8.67 2.13 -1.70
CA ARG A 88 -8.33 1.47 -0.43
C ARG A 88 -7.11 0.56 -0.54
N ALA A 89 -6.83 0.03 -1.73
CA ALA A 89 -5.67 -0.80 -1.97
C ALA A 89 -4.37 0.01 -2.11
N GLU A 90 -4.45 1.34 -2.18
CA GLU A 90 -3.28 2.23 -2.35
C GLU A 90 -2.38 1.79 -3.51
N VAL A 91 -3.01 1.51 -4.66
CA VAL A 91 -2.35 0.93 -5.84
C VAL A 91 -1.10 1.72 -6.23
N GLU A 92 0.02 1.02 -6.35
CA GLU A 92 1.29 1.57 -6.81
C GLU A 92 1.30 1.76 -8.33
N LYS A 93 2.19 2.61 -8.83
CA LYS A 93 2.29 2.89 -10.27
C LYS A 93 2.59 1.64 -11.10
N ASN A 94 3.43 0.74 -10.57
CA ASN A 94 3.76 -0.52 -11.22
C ASN A 94 2.55 -1.48 -11.29
N GLU A 95 1.76 -1.54 -10.22
CA GLU A 95 0.53 -2.33 -10.18
C GLU A 95 -0.51 -1.78 -11.16
N LEU A 96 -0.65 -0.46 -11.25
CA LEU A 96 -1.54 0.18 -12.22
C LEU A 96 -1.15 -0.17 -13.66
N ASN A 97 0.15 -0.20 -13.98
CA ASN A 97 0.64 -0.60 -15.30
C ASN A 97 0.30 -2.06 -15.63
N ILE A 98 0.40 -2.97 -14.64
CA ILE A 98 -0.01 -4.37 -14.80
C ILE A 98 -1.51 -4.45 -15.10
N LEU A 99 -2.33 -3.73 -14.32
CA LEU A 99 -3.78 -3.69 -14.51
C LEU A 99 -4.16 -3.15 -15.91
N CYS A 100 -3.53 -2.07 -16.36
CA CYS A 100 -3.70 -1.56 -17.73
C CYS A 100 -3.31 -2.61 -18.78
N GLY A 101 -2.21 -3.33 -18.57
CA GLY A 101 -1.78 -4.42 -19.44
C GLY A 101 -2.82 -5.55 -19.55
N MET A 102 -3.48 -5.89 -18.45
CA MET A 102 -4.59 -6.85 -18.44
C MET A 102 -5.79 -6.36 -19.26
N LEU A 103 -6.17 -5.08 -19.12
CA LEU A 103 -7.24 -4.49 -19.94
C LEU A 103 -6.89 -4.53 -21.43
N SER A 104 -5.68 -4.13 -21.82
CA SER A 104 -5.23 -4.18 -23.22
C SER A 104 -5.21 -5.60 -23.78
N ALA A 105 -4.88 -6.62 -22.98
CA ALA A 105 -4.91 -8.00 -23.42
C ALA A 105 -6.34 -8.49 -23.70
N VAL A 106 -7.30 -8.10 -22.87
CA VAL A 106 -8.73 -8.40 -23.05
C VAL A 106 -9.29 -7.66 -24.26
N GLU A 107 -8.97 -6.37 -24.41
CA GLU A 107 -9.40 -5.56 -25.54
C GLU A 107 -8.92 -6.12 -26.87
N LYS A 108 -7.64 -6.49 -26.97
CA LYS A 108 -7.10 -7.17 -28.16
C LYS A 108 -7.91 -8.40 -28.53
N ARG A 109 -8.31 -9.23 -27.56
CA ARG A 109 -9.12 -10.44 -27.81
C ARG A 109 -10.54 -10.15 -28.31
N LEU A 110 -11.08 -8.96 -28.07
CA LEU A 110 -12.41 -8.54 -28.53
C LEU A 110 -12.41 -7.93 -29.93
N ASP A 111 -11.25 -7.47 -30.39
CA ASP A 111 -11.05 -6.87 -31.71
C ASP A 111 -10.59 -7.89 -32.78
N PHE A 112 -10.31 -9.14 -32.37
CA PHE A 112 -10.13 -10.31 -33.25
C PHE A 112 -11.45 -11.09 -33.38
#